data_AF-A0A661UST2-F1
#
_entry.id   AF-A0A661UST2-F1
#
_cell.length_a   1.000
_cell.length_b   1.000
_cell.length_c   1.000
_cell.angle_alpha   90.00
_cell.angle_beta   90.00
_cell.angle_gamma   90.00
#
_symmetry.space_group_name_H-M   'P 1'
#
loop_
_entity.id
_entity.type
_entity.pdbx_description
1 polymer ?
#
loop_
_entity_poly.entity_id
_entity_poly.type
_entity_poly.pdbx_seq_one_letter_code
_entity_poly.pdbx_strand_id
1 'polypeptide(L)' 'MRYHIWTEGCQMNEADSEKLAAGLAKLGWEPARKADTADLAVVNTCVIRQKAE' A
#
# COMPACT_ATOMS: atom_id res chain seq x y z
N MET A 1 1.44 -8.16 -14.22
CA MET A 1 0.39 -7.35 -13.56
C MET A 1 1.08 -6.40 -12.61
N ARG A 2 0.60 -5.16 -12.48
CA ARG A 2 1.22 -4.10 -11.70
C ARG A 2 0.32 -3.65 -10.55
N TYR A 3 0.91 -3.31 -9.40
CA TYR A 3 0.18 -2.81 -8.24
C TYR A 3 0.71 -1.47 -7.75
N HIS A 4 -0.14 -0.66 -7.16
CA HIS A 4 0.24 0.58 -6.49
C HIS A 4 -0.38 0.61 -5.09
N ILE A 5 0.44 0.80 -4.06
CA ILE A 5 -0.03 0.92 -2.67
C ILE A 5 0.24 2.35 -2.22
N TRP A 6 -0.83 3.08 -1.93
CA TRP A 6 -0.78 4.38 -1.29
C TRP A 6 -1.06 4.20 0.20
N THR A 7 -0.09 4.58 1.04
CA THR A 7 -0.18 4.44 2.49
C THR A 7 -0.34 5.81 3.11
N GLU A 8 -1.41 6.00 3.88
CA GLU A 8 -1.71 7.24 4.60
C GLU A 8 -2.13 6.89 6.03
N GLY A 9 -1.19 6.95 6.98
CA GLY A 9 -1.45 6.53 8.35
C GLY A 9 -0.21 6.52 9.22
N CYS A 10 -0.11 5.53 10.10
CA CYS A 10 1.03 5.39 11.01
C CYS A 10 1.98 4.26 10.57
N GLN A 11 3.02 4.01 11.37
CA GLN A 11 3.99 2.94 11.15
C GLN A 11 3.35 1.54 10.98
N MET A 12 2.16 1.31 11.58
CA MET A 12 1.44 0.06 11.35
C MET A 12 0.97 -0.07 9.89
N ASN A 13 0.44 1.02 9.31
CA ASN A 13 0.02 1.02 7.91
C ASN A 13 1.21 0.81 6.98
N GLU A 14 2.37 1.43 7.28
CA GLU A 14 3.60 1.19 6.52
C GLU A 14 4.01 -0.29 6.55
N ALA A 15 4.08 -0.87 7.76
CA ALA A 15 4.43 -2.29 7.93
C ALA A 15 3.44 -3.24 7.24
N ASP A 16 2.14 -2.93 7.27
CA ASP A 16 1.13 -3.74 6.58
C ASP A 16 1.21 -3.58 5.05
N SER A 17 1.51 -2.38 4.55
CA SER A 17 1.77 -2.14 3.14
C SER A 17 3.02 -2.87 2.64
N GLU A 18 4.08 -2.96 3.43
CA GLU A 18 5.27 -3.76 3.11
C GLU A 18 4.96 -5.26 3.03
N LYS A 19 4.19 -5.79 3.99
CA LYS A 19 3.74 -7.20 3.96
C LYS A 19 2.91 -7.48 2.72
N LEU A 20 2.00 -6.57 2.36
CA LEU A 20 1.18 -6.68 1.16
C LEU A 20 2.04 -6.67 -0.11
N ALA A 21 2.98 -5.72 -0.22
CA ALA A 21 3.92 -5.64 -1.32
C ALA A 21 4.75 -6.92 -1.48
N ALA A 22 5.24 -7.48 -0.37
CA ALA A 22 5.99 -8.74 -0.37
C ALA A 22 5.12 -9.93 -0.82
N GLY A 23 3.85 -9.97 -0.42
CA GLY A 23 2.90 -10.98 -0.89
C GLY A 23 2.64 -10.88 -2.40
N LEU A 24 2.41 -9.67 -2.91
CA LEU A 24 2.20 -9.41 -4.33
C LEU A 24 3.45 -9.75 -5.17
N ALA A 25 4.65 -9.42 -4.67
CA ALA A 25 5.90 -9.78 -5.31
C ALA A 25 6.06 -11.31 -5.44
N LYS A 26 5.69 -12.09 -4.42
CA LYS A 26 5.70 -13.56 -4.47
C LYS A 26 4.72 -14.12 -5.51
N LEU A 27 3.66 -13.40 -5.82
CA LEU A 27 2.69 -13.75 -6.86
C LEU A 27 3.13 -13.27 -8.26
N GLY A 28 4.32 -12.70 -8.41
CA GLY A 28 4.85 -12.20 -9.69
C GLY A 28 4.30 -10.84 -10.11
N TRP A 29 3.72 -10.08 -9.18
CA TRP A 29 3.27 -8.72 -9.47
C TRP A 29 4.40 -7.70 -9.26
N GLU A 30 4.37 -6.65 -10.06
CA GLU A 30 5.39 -5.59 -10.04
C GLU A 30 4.83 -4.26 -9.50
N PRO A 31 5.62 -3.45 -8.80
CA PRO A 31 5.17 -2.14 -8.36
C PRO A 31 5.02 -1.16 -9.53
N ALA A 32 3.88 -0.47 -9.58
CA ALA A 32 3.61 0.66 -10.46
C ALA A 32 3.99 1.98 -9.76
N ARG A 33 4.60 2.90 -10.53
CA ARG A 33 4.97 4.24 -10.04
C ARG A 33 3.76 5.12 -9.71
N LYS A 34 2.62 4.86 -10.34
CA LYS A 34 1.40 5.64 -10.21
C LYS A 34 0.19 4.72 -10.28
N ALA A 35 -0.88 5.09 -9.58
CA ALA A 35 -2.13 4.34 -9.53
C ALA A 35 -2.80 4.18 -10.92
N ASP A 36 -2.68 5.17 -11.80
CA ASP A 36 -3.22 5.15 -13.17
C ASP A 36 -2.62 4.05 -14.07
N THR A 37 -1.42 3.59 -13.73
CA THR A 37 -0.71 2.51 -14.44
C THR A 37 -0.82 1.16 -13.73
N ALA A 38 -1.53 1.07 -12.61
CA ALA A 38 -1.67 -0.17 -11.86
C ALA A 38 -2.89 -0.97 -12.32
N ASP A 39 -2.75 -2.29 -12.35
CA ASP A 39 -3.88 -3.22 -12.47
C ASP A 39 -4.62 -3.37 -11.13
N LEU A 40 -3.94 -3.06 -10.01
CA LEU A 40 -4.48 -3.02 -8.66
C LEU A 40 -3.99 -1.77 -7.92
N ALA A 41 -4.89 -0.93 -7.44
CA ALA A 41 -4.58 0.16 -6.53
C ALA A 41 -5.12 -0.15 -5.13
N VAL A 42 -4.28 0.03 -4.11
CA VAL A 42 -4.63 -0.16 -2.70
C VAL A 42 -4.38 1.14 -1.96
N VAL A 43 -5.38 1.62 -1.24
CA VAL A 43 -5.24 2.73 -0.29
C VAL A 43 -5.29 2.16 1.11
N ASN A 44 -4.15 2.13 1.80
CA ASN A 44 -4.05 1.67 3.17
C ASN A 44 -4.04 2.88 4.10
N THR A 45 -5.13 3.09 4.82
CA THR A 45 -5.28 4.21 5.74
C THR A 45 -5.90 3.79 7.06
N CYS A 46 -5.59 4.52 8.13
CA CYS A 46 -6.22 4.35 9.43
C CYS A 46 -7.32 5.39 9.66
N VAL A 47 -8.44 4.97 10.24
CA VAL A 47 -9.57 5.85 10.59
C VAL A 47 -9.23 6.79 11.76
N ILE A 48 -8.21 6.48 12.56
CA ILE A 48 -7.92 7.13 13.83
C ILE A 48 -6.51 7.71 13.79
N ARG A 49 -6.40 9.01 13.51
CA ARG A 49 -5.54 10.00 14.22
C ARG A 49 -5.78 11.39 13.61
N GLN A 50 -6.90 12.02 13.95
CA GLN A 50 -7.12 13.44 13.68
C GLN A 50 -6.19 14.34 14.54
N LYS A 51 -5.50 13.77 15.54
CA LYS A 51 -4.39 14.32 16.32
C LYS A 51 -3.70 13.15 17.02
N ALA A 52 -2.40 12.98 16.83
CA ALA A 52 -1.60 12.30 17.84
C ALA A 52 -1.29 13.36 18.91
N GLU A 53 -1.83 13.19 20.12
CA GLU A 53 -1.21 13.73 21.33
C GLU A 53 0.03 12.91 21.68
#